data_AF-A6T892-F1
#
_entry.id   AF-A6T892-F1
#
_cell.length_a   1.000
_cell.length_b   1.000
_cell.length_c   1.000
_cell.angle_alpha   90.00
_cell.angle_beta   90.00
_cell.angle_gamma   90.00
#
_symmetry.space_group_name_H-M   'P 1'
#
loop_
_entity.id
_entity.type
_entity.pdbx_description
1 polymer ?
#
loop_
_entity_poly.entity_id
_entity_poly.type
_entity_poly.pdbx_seq_one_letter_code
_entity_poly.pdbx_strand_id
1 'polypeptide(L)' 'MVENLAYNNAMHDFFADVGDRNGWSPEFSAWYDGRREHYLKEARDYLNEEATNDEIDDEIQNELEAWND' A
#
# COMPACT_ATOMS: atom_id res chain seq x y z
N MET A 1 -6.48 3.31 1.38
CA MET A 1 -5.93 2.54 2.51
C MET A 1 -5.28 1.23 2.07
N VAL A 2 -6.06 0.26 1.54
CA VAL A 2 -5.55 -1.06 1.10
C VAL A 2 -4.43 -0.96 0.07
N GLU A 3 -4.62 -0.14 -0.97
CA GLU A 3 -3.62 -0.02 -2.04
C GLU A 3 -2.31 0.63 -1.56
N ASN A 4 -2.41 1.63 -0.67
CA ASN A 4 -1.24 2.26 -0.04
C ASN A 4 -0.49 1.27 0.84
N LEU A 5 -1.18 0.48 1.68
CA LEU A 5 -0.53 -0.52 2.52
C LEU A 5 0.15 -1.61 1.67
N ALA A 6 -0.55 -2.13 0.66
CA ALA A 6 0.00 -3.12 -0.26
C ALA A 6 1.25 -2.60 -0.98
N TYR A 7 1.20 -1.36 -1.49
CA TYR A 7 2.31 -0.71 -2.16
C TYR A 7 3.51 -0.49 -1.22
N ASN A 8 3.26 0.00 -0.01
CA ASN A 8 4.32 0.26 0.98
C ASN A 8 5.00 -1.03 1.44
N ASN A 9 4.23 -2.10 1.68
CA ASN A 9 4.78 -3.41 2.05
C ASN A 9 5.62 -3.99 0.91
N ALA A 10 5.12 -3.94 -0.32
CA ALA A 10 5.85 -4.37 -1.49
C ALA A 10 7.16 -3.59 -1.69
N MET A 11 7.11 -2.27 -1.46
CA MET A 11 8.26 -1.39 -1.59
C MET A 11 9.32 -1.70 -0.52
N HIS A 12 8.90 -1.96 0.71
CA HIS A 12 9.77 -2.38 1.79
C HIS A 12 10.47 -3.72 1.47
N ASP A 13 9.72 -4.72 1.01
CA ASP A 13 10.28 -6.03 0.66
C ASP A 13 11.24 -5.96 -0.53
N PHE A 14 10.90 -5.18 -1.55
CA PHE A 14 11.77 -4.97 -2.69
C PHE A 14 13.11 -4.34 -2.27
N PHE A 15 13.08 -3.28 -1.46
CA PHE A 15 14.31 -2.63 -1.00
C PHE A 15 15.11 -3.44 0.01
N ALA A 16 14.48 -4.34 0.76
CA ALA A 16 15.19 -5.30 1.60
C ALA A 16 16.09 -6.23 0.76
N ASP A 17 15.69 -6.56 -0.47
CA ASP A 17 16.44 -7.44 -1.38
C ASP A 17 17.47 -6.68 -2.23
N VAL A 18 17.09 -5.53 -2.82
CA VAL A 18 17.96 -4.79 -3.76
C VAL A 18 18.80 -3.68 -3.14
N GLY A 19 18.63 -3.42 -1.84
CA GLY A 19 19.21 -2.28 -1.12
C GLY A 19 18.42 -0.99 -1.32
N ASP A 20 18.57 -0.05 -0.39
CA ASP A 20 17.83 1.20 -0.37
C ASP A 20 18.10 2.03 -1.63
N ARG A 21 17.10 2.09 -2.51
CA ARG A 21 17.06 2.96 -3.68
C ARG A 21 15.95 3.94 -3.41
N ASN A 22 16.29 5.21 -3.20
CA ASN A 22 15.39 6.30 -2.79
C ASN A 22 14.10 6.42 -3.65
N GLY A 23 13.09 5.58 -3.38
CA GLY A 23 11.74 5.67 -3.94
C GLY A 23 11.47 4.84 -5.19
N TRP A 24 10.36 5.16 -5.85
CA TRP A 24 9.83 4.43 -7.00
C TRP A 24 10.88 4.22 -8.11
N SER A 25 10.93 3.01 -8.65
CA SER A 25 11.73 2.67 -9.82
C SER A 25 10.92 1.87 -10.84
N PRO A 26 11.24 1.95 -12.14
CA PRO A 26 10.61 1.11 -13.16
C PRO A 26 10.76 -0.38 -12.87
N GLU A 27 11.90 -0.78 -12.28
CA GLU A 27 12.14 -2.16 -11.85
C GLU A 27 11.19 -2.60 -10.75
N PHE A 28 10.94 -1.73 -9.76
CA PHE A 28 9.94 -1.99 -8.73
C PHE A 28 8.55 -2.11 -9.35
N SER A 29 8.16 -1.23 -10.27
CA SER A 29 6.84 -1.28 -10.90
C SER A 29 6.60 -2.63 -11.61
N ALA A 30 7.57 -3.09 -12.41
CA ALA A 30 7.48 -4.39 -13.09
C ALA A 30 7.49 -5.57 -12.10
N TRP A 31 8.27 -5.46 -11.02
CA TRP A 31 8.33 -6.47 -9.98
C TRP A 31 7.03 -6.57 -9.17
N TYR A 32 6.42 -5.42 -8.88
CA TYR A 32 5.18 -5.30 -8.13
C TYR A 32 3.99 -5.78 -8.95
N ASP A 33 3.92 -5.49 -10.26
CA ASP A 33 2.81 -5.95 -11.11
C ASP A 33 2.61 -7.48 -11.06
N GLY A 34 3.69 -8.25 -10.98
CA GLY A 34 3.62 -9.72 -10.85
C GLY A 34 3.23 -10.22 -9.45
N ARG A 35 3.22 -9.35 -8.43
CA ARG A 35 2.96 -9.68 -7.02
C ARG A 35 1.83 -8.86 -6.41
N ARG A 36 1.25 -7.92 -7.16
CA ARG A 36 0.28 -6.95 -6.68
C ARG A 36 -0.91 -7.62 -6.01
N GLU A 37 -1.43 -8.70 -6.60
CA GLU A 37 -2.56 -9.44 -6.02
C GLU A 37 -2.25 -10.05 -4.66
N HIS A 38 -1.01 -10.52 -4.44
CA HIS A 38 -0.59 -11.08 -3.17
C HIS A 38 -0.56 -10.00 -2.08
N TYR A 39 0.10 -8.87 -2.33
CA TYR A 39 0.15 -7.76 -1.38
C TYR A 39 -1.21 -7.12 -1.12
N LEU A 40 -2.08 -7.02 -2.15
CA LEU A 40 -3.45 -6.55 -1.95
C LEU A 40 -4.27 -7.48 -1.07
N LYS A 41 -4.06 -8.80 -1.21
CA LYS A 41 -4.72 -9.77 -0.34
C LYS A 41 -4.25 -9.62 1.09
N GLU A 42 -2.94 -9.60 1.33
CA GLU A 42 -2.38 -9.44 2.67
C GLU A 42 -2.79 -8.13 3.33
N ALA A 43 -2.78 -7.03 2.57
CA ALA A 43 -3.24 -5.74 3.07
C ALA A 43 -4.73 -5.76 3.46
N ARG A 44 -5.59 -6.46 2.70
CA ARG A 44 -7.01 -6.64 3.07
C ARG A 44 -7.16 -7.49 4.30
N ASP A 45 -6.45 -8.62 4.37
CA ASP A 45 -6.52 -9.54 5.50
C ASP A 45 -6.08 -8.82 6.78
N TYR A 46 -4.97 -8.07 6.73
CA TYR A 46 -4.50 -7.24 7.83
C TYR A 46 -5.50 -6.15 8.23
N LEU A 47 -5.99 -5.34 7.27
CA LEU A 47 -6.90 -4.24 7.60
C LEU A 47 -8.27 -4.72 8.10
N ASN A 48 -8.75 -5.89 7.65
CA ASN A 48 -9.98 -6.46 8.18
C ASN A 48 -9.85 -6.86 9.66
N GLU A 49 -8.63 -7.19 10.11
CA GLU A 49 -8.36 -7.63 11.48
C GLU A 49 -7.95 -6.45 12.38
N GLU A 50 -7.12 -5.54 11.87
CA GLU A 50 -6.39 -4.56 12.68
C GLU A 50 -6.86 -3.12 12.49
N ALA A 51 -7.55 -2.78 11.39
CA ALA A 51 -7.99 -1.40 11.17
C ALA A 51 -9.08 -1.00 12.17
N THR A 52 -8.87 0.15 12.81
CA THR A 52 -9.84 0.70 13.75
C THR A 52 -10.88 1.56 13.04
N ASN A 53 -12.06 1.74 13.66
CA ASN A 53 -13.09 2.62 13.11
C ASN A 53 -12.57 4.07 12.96
N ASP A 54 -11.73 4.54 13.88
CA ASP A 54 -11.16 5.89 13.81
C ASP A 54 -10.25 6.05 12.57
N GLU A 55 -9.39 5.07 12.30
CA GLU A 55 -8.55 5.07 11.08
C GLU A 55 -9.37 4.98 9.80
N ILE A 56 -10.49 4.25 9.83
CA ILE A 56 -11.43 4.15 8.70
C ILE A 56 -12.13 5.49 8.47
N ASP A 57 -12.58 6.15 9.54
CA ASP A 57 -13.24 7.46 9.47
C ASP A 57 -12.28 8.52 8.91
N ASP A 58 -11.01 8.52 9.34
CA ASP A 58 -9.97 9.41 8.83
C ASP A 58 -9.69 9.16 7.33
N GLU A 59 -9.61 7.90 6.90
CA GLU A 59 -9.42 7.58 5.48
C GLU A 59 -10.61 8.04 4.62
N ILE A 60 -11.84 7.81 5.08
CA ILE A 60 -13.04 8.26 4.37
C ILE A 60 -13.00 9.79 4.21
N GLN A 61 -12.61 10.52 5.26
CA GLN A 61 -12.49 11.96 5.21
C GLN A 61 -11.41 12.42 4.22
N ASN A 62 -10.23 11.79 4.20
CA ASN A 62 -9.17 12.10 3.23
C ASN A 62 -9.64 11.91 1.78
N GLU A 63 -10.36 10.82 1.49
CA GLU A 63 -10.90 10.55 0.15
C GLU A 63 -11.97 11.60 -0.24
N LEU A 64 -12.84 12.01 0.69
CA LEU A 64 -13.82 13.06 0.46
C LEU A 64 -13.16 14.42 0.19
N GLU A 65 -12.07 14.73 0.89
CA GLU A 65 -11.28 15.96 0.65
C GLU A 65 -10.61 15.95 -0.72
N ALA A 66 -10.05 14.81 -1.16
CA ALA A 66 -9.42 14.66 -2.46
C ALA A 66 -10.39 14.83 -3.64
N TRP A 67 -11.69 14.59 -3.44
CA TRP A 67 -12.73 14.81 -4.45
C TRP A 67 -13.20 16.26 -4.53
N ASN A 68 -12.91 17.07 -3.51
CA ASN A 68 -13.36 18.46 -3.41
C ASN A 68 -12.30 19.48 -3.89
N ASP A 69 -11.12 18.99 -4.27
CA ASP A 69 -10.01 19.72 -4.93
C ASP A 69 -10.07 19.60 -6.46
#